data_AF-A0A916HT78-F1
#
_entry.id   AF-A0A916HT78-F1
#
_cell.length_a   1.000
_cell.length_b   1.000
_cell.length_c   1.000
_cell.angle_alpha   90.00
_cell.angle_beta   90.00
_cell.angle_gamma   90.00
#
_symmetry.space_group_name_H-M   'P 1'
#
loop_
_entity.id
_entity.type
_entity.pdbx_description
1 polymer ?
#
loop_
_entity_poly.entity_id
_entity_poly.type
_entity_poly.pdbx_seq_one_letter_code
_entity_poly.pdbx_strand_id
1 'polypeptide(L)'
;VDSSEMAFKLAASQAFRKGFMEAKPILLEPIYNIEVRVPEDAMGDVMGDISSRRGKIAGMDSEGRYQVIRAAIPAAEIHRYATVLRSMTGGRGVYHASMSHYEEVPREQAEKVIAASEKNKHKEAEA
;
A
#
# COMPACT_ATOMS: atom_id res chain seq x y z
N VAL A 1 31.35 38.36 2.67
CA VAL A 1 31.05 37.06 2.03
C VAL A 1 29.80 36.51 2.67
N ASP A 2 28.64 36.79 2.08
CA ASP A 2 27.31 36.61 2.70
C ASP A 2 26.80 35.17 2.68
N SER A 3 27.73 34.22 2.78
CA SER A 3 27.45 32.79 2.74
C SER A 3 27.25 32.27 4.16
N SER A 4 25.99 32.14 4.57
CA SER A 4 25.61 31.49 5.84
C SER A 4 25.14 30.05 5.60
N GLU A 5 25.28 29.19 6.59
CA GLU A 5 24.75 27.81 6.54
C GLU A 5 23.25 27.79 6.20
N MET A 6 22.50 28.75 6.75
CA MET A 6 21.07 28.91 6.46
C MET A 6 20.81 29.26 4.99
N ALA A 7 21.62 30.14 4.41
CA ALA A 7 21.53 30.48 2.98
C ALA A 7 21.78 29.26 2.09
N PHE A 8 22.76 28.41 2.44
CA PHE A 8 23.02 27.17 1.70
C PHE A 8 21.89 26.14 1.84
N LYS A 9 21.33 25.95 3.05
CA LYS A 9 20.18 25.06 3.25
C LYS A 9 18.97 25.51 2.44
N LEU A 10 18.70 26.82 2.38
CA LEU A 10 17.61 27.37 1.60
C LEU A 10 17.84 27.17 0.10
N ALA A 11 19.05 27.50 -0.39
CA ALA A 11 19.41 27.32 -1.80
C ALA A 11 19.31 25.84 -2.22
N ALA A 12 19.81 24.91 -1.39
CA ALA A 12 19.70 23.48 -1.64
C ALA A 12 18.24 23.00 -1.68
N SER A 13 17.40 23.47 -0.75
CA SER A 13 15.96 23.13 -0.75
C SER A 13 15.24 23.62 -2.00
N GLN A 14 15.54 24.83 -2.45
CA GLN A 14 14.94 25.39 -3.67
C GLN A 14 15.40 24.63 -4.91
N ALA A 15 16.70 24.36 -5.02
CA ALA A 15 17.27 23.58 -6.12
C ALA A 15 16.67 22.16 -6.17
N PHE A 16 16.56 21.49 -5.02
CA PHE A 16 15.93 20.16 -4.93
C PHE A 16 14.47 20.20 -5.40
N ARG A 17 13.66 21.14 -4.92
CA ARG A 17 12.24 21.25 -5.33
C ARG A 17 12.12 21.44 -6.84
N LYS A 18 12.92 22.33 -7.43
CA LYS A 18 12.90 22.58 -8.86
C LYS A 18 13.28 21.31 -9.66
N GLY A 19 14.41 20.72 -9.33
CA GLY A 19 14.89 19.51 -10.02
C GLY A 19 13.94 18.32 -9.85
N PHE A 20 13.37 18.15 -8.65
CA PHE A 20 12.40 17.09 -8.38
C PHE A 20 11.14 17.24 -9.23
N MET A 21 10.59 18.45 -9.37
CA MET A 21 9.40 18.70 -10.19
C MET A 21 9.67 18.52 -11.69
N GLU A 22 10.85 18.93 -12.16
CA GLU A 22 11.27 18.73 -13.56
C GLU A 22 11.47 17.24 -13.89
N ALA A 23 11.86 16.42 -12.91
CA ALA A 23 12.06 14.99 -13.05
C ALA A 23 10.77 14.15 -13.14
N LYS A 24 9.59 14.77 -13.06
CA LYS A 24 8.26 14.11 -13.12
C LYS A 24 8.13 13.00 -12.08
N PRO A 25 8.05 13.37 -10.79
CA PRO A 25 8.06 12.40 -9.71
C PRO A 25 6.82 11.50 -9.76
N ILE A 26 7.00 10.24 -9.40
CA ILE A 26 5.92 9.24 -9.29
C ILE A 26 5.66 8.91 -7.83
N LEU A 27 4.43 8.50 -7.53
CA LEU A 27 4.06 8.03 -6.21
C LEU A 27 4.37 6.54 -6.08
N LEU A 28 4.94 6.14 -4.96
CA LEU A 28 5.22 4.75 -4.64
C LEU A 28 4.33 4.27 -3.47
N GLU A 29 3.83 3.05 -3.54
CA GLU A 29 3.14 2.38 -2.43
C GLU A 29 3.92 1.15 -1.95
N PRO A 30 3.89 0.85 -0.64
CA PRO A 30 4.52 -0.35 -0.10
C PRO A 30 3.66 -1.59 -0.40
N ILE A 31 4.31 -2.61 -0.93
CA ILE A 31 3.74 -3.94 -1.18
C ILE A 31 4.15 -4.89 -0.05
N TYR A 32 3.18 -5.65 0.42
CA TYR A 32 3.36 -6.67 1.44
C TYR A 32 3.18 -8.06 0.84
N ASN A 33 4.05 -8.99 1.22
CA ASN A 33 3.81 -10.40 1.00
C ASN A 33 2.92 -10.90 2.13
N ILE A 34 1.78 -11.47 1.77
CA ILE A 34 0.83 -12.09 2.69
C ILE A 34 0.79 -13.60 2.51
N GLU A 35 0.62 -14.28 3.64
CA GLU A 35 0.34 -15.71 3.71
C GLU A 35 -0.96 -15.88 4.48
N VAL A 36 -1.98 -16.45 3.83
CA VAL A 36 -3.34 -16.56 4.36
C VAL A 36 -3.72 -18.03 4.46
N ARG A 37 -3.88 -18.54 5.68
CA ARG A 37 -4.27 -19.93 5.97
C ARG A 37 -5.76 -20.00 6.28
N VAL A 38 -6.51 -20.71 5.46
CA VAL A 38 -7.99 -20.76 5.53
C VAL A 38 -8.53 -22.16 5.27
N PRO A 39 -9.71 -22.50 5.81
CA PRO A 39 -10.41 -23.74 5.46
C PRO A 39 -10.77 -23.80 3.96
N GLU A 40 -10.84 -25.01 3.41
CA GLU A 40 -11.17 -25.25 2.00
C GLU A 40 -12.53 -24.67 1.59
N ASP A 41 -13.52 -24.70 2.48
CA ASP A 41 -14.86 -24.16 2.23
C ASP A 41 -14.89 -22.62 2.09
N ALA A 42 -13.90 -21.91 2.62
CA ALA A 42 -13.79 -20.45 2.55
C ALA A 42 -12.72 -19.96 1.55
N MET A 43 -12.02 -20.88 0.88
CA MET A 43 -10.90 -20.56 -0.03
C MET A 43 -11.35 -19.62 -1.16
N GLY A 44 -12.48 -19.92 -1.81
CA GLY A 44 -12.97 -19.16 -2.96
C GLY A 44 -13.25 -17.69 -2.61
N ASP A 45 -13.94 -17.46 -1.49
CA ASP A 45 -14.26 -16.11 -1.02
C ASP A 45 -13.00 -15.30 -0.69
N VAL A 46 -12.02 -15.94 -0.06
CA VAL A 46 -10.75 -15.31 0.32
C VAL A 46 -9.91 -14.96 -0.90
N MET A 47 -9.85 -15.84 -1.90
CA MET A 47 -9.17 -15.54 -3.17
C MET A 47 -9.84 -14.38 -3.93
N GLY A 48 -11.18 -14.35 -3.92
CA GLY A 48 -11.97 -13.27 -4.51
C GLY A 48 -11.67 -11.93 -3.83
N ASP A 49 -11.66 -11.89 -2.51
CA ASP A 49 -11.34 -10.68 -1.74
C ASP A 49 -9.91 -10.19 -2.01
N ILE A 50 -8.89 -11.09 -1.97
CA ILE A 50 -7.50 -10.72 -2.28
C ILE A 50 -7.40 -10.10 -3.67
N SER A 51 -8.05 -10.70 -4.67
CA SER A 51 -8.03 -10.21 -6.06
C SER A 51 -8.72 -8.84 -6.18
N SER A 52 -9.84 -8.64 -5.48
CA SER A 52 -10.55 -7.35 -5.45
C SER A 52 -9.71 -6.23 -4.83
N ARG A 53 -8.80 -6.60 -3.91
CA ARG A 53 -7.86 -5.72 -3.21
C ARG A 53 -6.54 -5.51 -3.96
N ARG A 54 -6.53 -5.69 -5.28
CA ARG A 54 -5.32 -5.59 -6.12
C ARG A 54 -4.21 -6.57 -5.71
N GLY A 55 -4.54 -7.62 -4.99
CA GLY A 55 -3.61 -8.67 -4.59
C GLY A 55 -3.24 -9.55 -5.78
N LYS A 56 -1.95 -9.79 -5.96
CA LYS A 56 -1.40 -10.71 -6.96
C LYS A 56 -1.10 -12.04 -6.28
N ILE A 57 -1.86 -13.08 -6.58
CA ILE A 57 -1.65 -14.41 -6.03
C ILE A 57 -0.37 -15.00 -6.64
N ALA A 58 0.58 -15.36 -5.78
CA ALA A 58 1.85 -15.97 -6.16
C ALA A 58 1.76 -17.51 -6.20
N GLY A 59 0.90 -18.09 -5.35
CA GLY A 59 0.71 -19.54 -5.28
C GLY A 59 -0.22 -19.95 -4.16
N MET A 60 -0.51 -21.25 -4.11
CA MET A 60 -1.33 -21.86 -3.08
C MET A 60 -0.80 -23.25 -2.76
N ASP A 61 -0.75 -23.58 -1.48
CA ASP A 61 -0.34 -24.87 -0.96
C ASP A 61 -1.46 -25.48 -0.11
N SER A 62 -1.59 -26.82 -0.14
CA SER A 62 -2.52 -27.54 0.70
C SER A 62 -1.85 -28.02 1.99
N GLU A 63 -2.49 -27.78 3.12
CA GLU A 63 -2.02 -28.14 4.46
C GLU A 63 -3.13 -28.88 5.23
N GLY A 64 -3.29 -30.18 4.94
CA GLY A 64 -4.34 -31.00 5.53
C GLY A 64 -5.74 -30.54 5.09
N ARG A 65 -6.54 -30.00 6.03
CA ARG A 65 -7.88 -29.44 5.76
C ARG A 65 -7.86 -27.93 5.48
N TYR A 66 -6.68 -27.33 5.44
CA TYR A 66 -6.48 -25.90 5.19
C TYR A 66 -5.77 -25.69 3.85
N GLN A 67 -6.00 -24.53 3.28
CA GLN A 67 -5.30 -24.00 2.13
C GLN A 67 -4.50 -22.78 2.57
N VAL A 68 -3.25 -22.69 2.11
CA VAL A 68 -2.33 -21.58 2.37
C VAL A 68 -2.15 -20.80 1.08
N ILE A 69 -2.64 -19.58 1.05
CA ILE A 69 -2.59 -18.69 -0.11
C ILE A 69 -1.46 -17.69 0.09
N ARG A 70 -0.54 -17.60 -0.88
CA ARG A 70 0.56 -16.62 -0.90
C ARG A 70 0.25 -15.55 -1.92
N ALA A 71 0.30 -14.27 -1.53
CA ALA A 71 0.03 -13.17 -2.44
C ALA A 71 0.87 -11.92 -2.10
N ALA A 72 1.09 -11.07 -3.10
CA ALA A 72 1.62 -9.72 -2.91
C ALA A 72 0.45 -8.73 -2.98
N ILE A 73 0.32 -7.83 -2.01
CA ILE A 73 -0.82 -6.92 -1.89
C ILE A 73 -0.36 -5.54 -1.41
N PRO A 74 -0.94 -4.44 -1.93
CA PRO A 74 -0.61 -3.11 -1.45
C PRO A 74 -1.06 -2.90 0.00
N ALA A 75 -0.23 -2.26 0.82
CA ALA A 75 -0.52 -2.07 2.25
C ALA A 75 -1.82 -1.30 2.51
N ALA A 76 -2.16 -0.38 1.60
CA ALA A 76 -3.39 0.41 1.66
C ALA A 76 -4.65 -0.46 1.67
N GLU A 77 -4.59 -1.65 1.07
CA GLU A 77 -5.74 -2.54 0.87
C GLU A 77 -5.95 -3.54 2.00
N ILE A 78 -4.94 -3.73 2.86
CA ILE A 78 -4.96 -4.70 3.98
C ILE A 78 -5.19 -4.05 5.34
N HIS A 79 -5.62 -2.79 5.38
CA HIS A 79 -6.05 -2.16 6.63
C HIS A 79 -7.24 -2.93 7.23
N ARG A 80 -7.10 -3.38 8.48
CA ARG A 80 -8.10 -4.21 9.20
C ARG A 80 -8.43 -5.54 8.51
N TYR A 81 -7.54 -6.05 7.67
CA TYR A 81 -7.77 -7.31 6.97
C TYR A 81 -8.05 -8.49 7.91
N ALA A 82 -7.42 -8.53 9.09
CA ALA A 82 -7.69 -9.50 10.14
C ALA A 82 -9.19 -9.68 10.44
N THR A 83 -9.93 -8.57 10.53
CA THR A 83 -11.35 -8.57 10.87
C THR A 83 -12.18 -9.09 9.70
N VAL A 84 -11.88 -8.65 8.48
CA VAL A 84 -12.57 -9.10 7.26
C VAL A 84 -12.36 -10.59 7.07
N LEU A 85 -11.12 -11.06 7.18
CA LEU A 85 -10.77 -12.48 7.06
C LEU A 85 -11.51 -13.35 8.08
N ARG A 86 -11.56 -12.91 9.35
CA ARG A 86 -12.33 -13.63 10.38
C ARG A 86 -13.82 -13.70 10.04
N SER A 87 -14.39 -12.61 9.52
CA SER A 87 -15.81 -12.59 9.11
C SER A 87 -16.10 -13.57 7.99
N MET A 88 -15.25 -13.63 6.95
CA MET A 88 -15.42 -14.52 5.80
C MET A 88 -15.23 -16.00 6.16
N THR A 89 -14.36 -16.29 7.13
CA THR A 89 -13.96 -17.68 7.47
C THR A 89 -14.66 -18.23 8.71
N GLY A 90 -15.56 -17.48 9.33
CA GLY A 90 -16.14 -17.83 10.64
C GLY A 90 -15.10 -17.90 11.76
N GLY A 91 -14.05 -17.08 11.67
CA GLY A 91 -12.97 -16.99 12.66
C GLY A 91 -11.84 -18.01 12.49
N ARG A 92 -11.88 -18.84 11.44
CA ARG A 92 -10.91 -19.93 11.20
C ARG A 92 -9.69 -19.53 10.37
N GLY A 93 -9.72 -18.35 9.75
CA GLY A 93 -8.65 -17.81 8.94
C GLY A 93 -7.60 -17.07 9.75
N VAL A 94 -6.32 -17.27 9.40
CA VAL A 94 -5.18 -16.53 9.95
C VAL A 94 -4.36 -15.99 8.78
N TYR A 95 -3.81 -14.78 8.92
CA TYR A 95 -2.84 -14.28 7.95
C TYR A 95 -1.61 -13.69 8.62
N HIS A 96 -0.52 -13.74 7.89
CA HIS A 96 0.73 -13.04 8.19
C HIS A 96 1.03 -12.09 7.05
N ALA A 97 1.66 -10.96 7.36
CA ALA A 97 2.08 -9.96 6.38
C ALA A 97 3.50 -9.50 6.69
N SER A 98 4.32 -9.39 5.65
CA SER A 98 5.70 -8.88 5.74
C SER A 98 5.94 -7.85 4.64
N MET A 99 6.64 -6.77 4.97
CA MET A 99 7.00 -5.74 3.99
C MET A 99 7.94 -6.35 2.95
N SER A 100 7.65 -6.12 1.67
CA SER A 100 8.41 -6.68 0.55
C SER A 100 9.25 -5.59 -0.11
N HIS A 101 8.58 -4.63 -0.76
CA HIS A 101 9.23 -3.54 -1.51
C HIS A 101 8.23 -2.40 -1.76
N TYR A 102 8.65 -1.38 -2.52
CA TYR A 102 7.78 -0.32 -3.03
C TYR A 102 7.55 -0.52 -4.53
N GLU A 103 6.31 -0.36 -4.99
CA GLU A 103 5.94 -0.33 -6.40
C GLU A 103 5.31 1.03 -6.76
N GLU A 104 5.30 1.37 -8.05
CA GLU A 104 4.58 2.53 -8.56
C GLU A 104 3.07 2.38 -8.30
N VAL A 105 2.49 3.44 -7.72
CA VAL A 105 1.04 3.50 -7.51
C VAL A 105 0.34 3.58 -8.86
N PRO A 106 -0.67 2.73 -9.13
CA PRO A 106 -1.47 2.85 -10.34
C PRO A 106 -1.99 4.28 -10.52
N ARG A 107 -1.87 4.81 -11.73
CA ARG A 107 -2.16 6.21 -12.06
C ARG A 107 -3.48 6.72 -11.48
N GLU A 108 -4.55 5.95 -11.61
CA GLU A 108 -5.88 6.32 -11.09
C GLU A 108 -5.89 6.52 -9.57
N GLN A 109 -5.14 5.71 -8.83
CA GLN A 109 -5.03 5.84 -7.37
C GLN A 109 -4.10 6.99 -6.98
N ALA A 110 -3.01 7.18 -7.72
CA ALA A 110 -2.10 8.30 -7.51
C ALA A 110 -2.82 9.65 -7.68
N GLU A 111 -3.62 9.81 -8.73
CA GLU A 111 -4.41 11.03 -8.98
C GLU A 111 -5.40 11.32 -7.82
N LYS A 112 -6.05 10.29 -7.26
CA LYS A 112 -6.94 10.44 -6.09
C LYS A 112 -6.18 10.92 -4.85
N VAL A 113 -5.02 10.34 -4.57
CA VAL A 113 -4.20 10.72 -3.41
C VAL A 113 -3.66 12.15 -3.55
N ILE A 114 -3.19 12.53 -4.75
CA ILE A 114 -2.72 13.89 -5.02
C ILE A 114 -3.85 14.90 -4.83
N ALA A 115 -5.04 14.65 -5.39
CA ALA A 115 -6.19 15.53 -5.23
C ALA A 115 -6.63 15.69 -3.76
N ALA A 116 -6.60 14.59 -2.99
CA ALA A 116 -6.91 14.63 -1.56
C ALA A 116 -5.88 15.45 -0.76
N SER A 117 -4.59 15.32 -1.08
CA SER A 117 -3.52 16.08 -0.43
C SER A 117 -3.66 17.58 -0.67
N GLU A 118 -3.95 18.00 -1.91
CA GLU A 118 -4.16 19.41 -2.23
C GLU A 118 -5.37 19.98 -1.48
N LYS A 119 -6.48 19.24 -1.41
CA LYS A 119 -7.66 19.65 -0.63
C LYS A 119 -7.34 19.83 0.87
N ASN A 120 -6.49 18.98 1.44
CA ASN A 120 -6.13 19.09 2.85
C ASN A 120 -5.26 20.34 3.12
N LYS A 121 -4.30 20.66 2.24
CA LYS A 121 -3.51 21.89 2.35
C LYS A 121 -4.37 23.15 2.30
N HIS A 122 -5.37 23.18 1.43
CA HIS A 122 -6.30 24.31 1.36
C HIS A 122 -7.09 24.50 2.65
N LYS A 123 -7.57 23.42 3.26
CA LYS A 123 -8.28 23.49 4.55
C LYS A 123 -7.40 23.96 5.71
N GLU A 124 -6.14 23.56 5.74
CA GLU A 124 -5.18 24.00 6.77
C GLU A 124 -4.77 25.47 6.59
N ALA A 125 -4.83 26.02 5.38
CA ALA A 125 -4.54 27.43 5.13
C ALA A 125 -5.75 28.36 5.43
N GLU A 126 -6.97 27.81 5.43
CA GLU A 126 -8.21 28.52 5.74
C GLU A 126 -8.60 28.48 7.24
N ALA A 127 -7.98 27.58 8.02
CA ALA A 127 -8.18 27.42 9.47
C ALA A 127 -7.17 28.24 10.28
#